data_AF-A0A7Z8P3D4-F1
#
_entry.id   AF-A0A7Z8P3D4-F1
#
_cell.length_a   1.000
_cell.length_b   1.000
_cell.length_c   1.000
_cell.angle_alpha   90.00
_cell.angle_beta   90.00
_cell.angle_gamma   90.00
#
_symmetry.space_group_name_H-M   'P 1'
#
loop_
_entity.id
_entity.type
_entity.pdbx_description
1 polymer ?
#
loop_
_entity_poly.entity_id
_entity_poly.type
_entity_poly.pdbx_seq_one_letter_code
_entity_poly.pdbx_strand_id
1 'polypeptide(L)'
;MALWDAVKKGAQKMAEGAGKVTDEIQRREELKRNKTKALRRLTLRQLQYMAKNYGIKVTSHEFVFDDEQVPKLTIDDYIISIRSNLSYEEIINYLKKRKVNVSDLISESNQNNKAIVSNVSQNNRPQTEISTELSSDEEILYSVLCTISQEFDNSLKVIDEYEFESHLSSLLNFTYGKNGWNIHRQVECGQFNDKIDIVLENHINTVALELKIGNSKTHIRNSLGQLHTYAKHYPNISLVVLDIGKINSEFYNQFEQDLNSFGVSLLVLEGNLRKKRNKTKTATVKFS
;
A
#
# COMPACT_ATOMS: atom_id res chain seq x y z
N MET A 1 9.80 -30.42 60.04
CA MET A 1 10.30 -30.34 58.65
C MET A 1 9.36 -29.61 57.70
N ALA A 2 8.03 -29.78 57.79
CA ALA A 2 7.08 -29.19 56.84
C ALA A 2 7.07 -27.63 56.73
N LEU A 3 7.40 -26.90 57.81
CA LEU A 3 7.41 -25.43 57.81
C LEU A 3 8.54 -24.84 56.96
N TRP A 4 9.73 -25.45 57.02
CA TRP A 4 10.91 -25.01 56.27
C TRP A 4 10.78 -25.28 54.76
N ASP A 5 10.13 -26.39 54.39
CA ASP A 5 9.84 -26.69 52.98
C ASP A 5 8.78 -25.77 52.38
N ALA A 6 7.80 -25.33 53.18
CA ALA A 6 6.79 -24.37 52.74
C ALA A 6 7.41 -22.97 52.52
N VAL A 7 8.28 -22.52 53.42
CA VAL A 7 9.03 -21.25 53.28
C VAL A 7 9.97 -21.30 52.08
N LYS A 8 10.67 -22.42 51.85
CA LYS A 8 11.57 -22.60 50.70
C LYS A 8 10.80 -22.60 49.37
N LYS A 9 9.63 -23.24 49.30
CA LYS A 9 8.74 -23.19 48.13
C LYS A 9 8.14 -21.80 47.90
N GLY A 10 7.83 -21.06 48.96
CA GLY A 10 7.36 -19.68 48.88
C GLY A 10 8.43 -18.72 48.34
N ALA A 11 9.66 -18.83 48.86
CA ALA A 11 10.80 -18.04 48.39
C ALA A 11 11.17 -18.37 46.93
N GLN A 12 11.11 -19.64 46.54
CA GLN A 12 11.36 -20.07 45.16
C GLN A 12 10.30 -19.53 44.19
N LYS A 13 9.02 -19.57 44.56
CA LYS A 13 7.94 -18.96 43.75
C LYS A 13 8.06 -17.44 43.65
N MET A 14 8.51 -16.76 44.71
CA MET A 14 8.78 -15.32 44.67
C MET A 14 10.01 -14.99 43.81
N ALA A 15 11.07 -15.80 43.85
CA ALA A 15 12.25 -15.62 43.00
C ALA A 15 11.93 -15.88 41.51
N GLU A 16 11.14 -16.92 41.20
CA GLU A 16 10.64 -17.19 39.85
C GLU A 16 9.66 -16.10 39.37
N GLY A 17 8.82 -15.57 40.27
CA GLY A 17 7.95 -14.43 39.98
C GLY A 17 8.72 -13.14 39.73
N ALA A 18 9.75 -12.85 40.52
CA ALA A 18 10.60 -11.69 40.37
C ALA A 18 11.44 -11.75 39.08
N GLY A 19 12.00 -12.93 38.75
CA GLY A 19 12.73 -13.15 37.49
C GLY A 19 11.86 -12.96 36.25
N LYS A 20 10.62 -13.48 36.27
CA LYS A 20 9.66 -13.27 35.17
C LYS A 20 9.25 -11.80 35.03
N VAL A 21 9.15 -11.07 36.14
CA VAL A 21 8.84 -9.63 36.13
C VAL A 21 10.01 -8.82 35.59
N THR A 22 11.25 -9.15 35.94
CA THR A 22 12.44 -8.47 35.38
C THR A 22 12.59 -8.72 33.88
N ASP A 23 12.32 -9.94 33.41
CA ASP A 23 12.40 -10.29 31.98
C ASP A 23 11.31 -9.58 31.17
N GLU A 24 10.09 -9.49 31.72
CA GLU A 24 8.98 -8.77 31.09
C GLU A 24 9.23 -7.25 31.03
N ILE A 25 9.84 -6.67 32.07
CA ILE A 25 10.25 -5.26 32.09
C ILE A 25 11.32 -5.01 31.02
N GLN A 26 12.36 -5.85 30.96
CA GLN A 26 13.41 -5.74 29.95
C GLN A 26 12.85 -5.86 28.53
N ARG A 27 11.95 -6.83 28.29
CA ARG A 27 11.29 -7.02 26.99
C ARG A 27 10.47 -5.79 26.58
N ARG A 28 9.75 -5.18 27.53
CA ARG A 28 8.98 -3.94 27.27
C ARG A 28 9.88 -2.75 26.97
N GLU A 29 11.01 -2.62 27.65
CA GLU A 29 11.99 -1.57 27.38
C GLU A 29 12.63 -1.75 26.00
N GLU A 30 13.02 -2.97 25.64
CA GLU A 30 13.59 -3.28 24.33
C GLU A 30 12.59 -3.00 23.20
N LEU A 31 11.33 -3.41 23.36
CA LEU A 31 10.27 -3.11 22.40
C LEU A 31 10.04 -1.60 22.25
N LYS A 32 10.06 -0.84 23.34
CA LYS A 32 9.98 0.62 23.31
C LYS A 32 11.16 1.24 22.56
N ARG A 33 12.39 0.77 22.80
CA ARG A 33 13.59 1.23 22.10
C ARG A 33 13.50 0.95 20.60
N ASN A 34 13.08 -0.25 20.20
CA ASN A 34 12.96 -0.65 18.80
C ASN A 34 11.90 0.18 18.05
N LYS A 35 10.71 0.36 18.65
CA LYS A 35 9.69 1.27 18.10
C LYS A 35 10.22 2.69 17.92
N THR A 36 10.98 3.20 18.90
CA THR A 36 11.56 4.55 18.84
C THR A 36 12.61 4.66 17.73
N LYS A 37 13.52 3.69 17.62
CA LYS A 37 14.56 3.61 16.58
C LYS A 37 13.95 3.58 15.18
N ALA A 38 12.85 2.84 15.01
CA ALA A 38 12.09 2.75 13.77
C ALA A 38 11.43 4.10 13.41
N LEU A 39 10.70 4.71 14.36
CA LEU A 39 10.00 5.98 14.14
C LEU A 39 10.94 7.17 13.91
N ARG A 40 12.15 7.17 14.48
CA ARG A 40 13.16 8.23 14.26
C ARG A 40 13.70 8.30 12.82
N ARG A 41 13.37 7.33 11.97
CA ARG A 41 13.68 7.37 10.53
C ARG A 41 12.69 8.19 9.73
N LEU A 42 11.55 8.52 10.33
CA LEU A 42 10.51 9.31 9.71
C LEU A 42 10.76 10.80 9.97
N THR A 43 10.51 11.61 8.95
CA THR A 43 10.43 13.06 9.09
C THR A 43 9.21 13.47 9.92
N LEU A 44 9.23 14.68 10.51
CA LEU A 44 8.09 15.23 11.26
C LEU A 44 6.77 15.15 10.47
N ARG A 45 6.82 15.44 9.17
CA ARG A 45 5.65 15.41 8.29
C ARG A 45 5.10 13.99 8.10
N GLN A 46 5.97 13.00 8.04
CA GLN A 46 5.57 11.58 7.95
C GLN A 46 4.98 11.09 9.28
N LEU A 47 5.55 11.52 10.41
CA LEU A 47 5.00 11.23 11.74
C LEU A 47 3.62 11.87 11.95
N GLN A 48 3.43 13.13 11.54
CA GLN A 48 2.14 13.80 11.53
C GLN A 48 1.10 13.05 10.70
N TYR A 49 1.49 12.61 9.51
CA TYR A 49 0.62 11.85 8.63
C TYR A 49 0.28 10.47 9.21
N MET A 50 1.26 9.79 9.80
CA MET A 50 1.06 8.52 10.49
C MET A 50 0.07 8.67 11.65
N ALA A 51 0.28 9.66 12.53
CA ALA A 51 -0.64 9.92 13.64
C ALA A 51 -2.07 10.21 13.15
N LYS A 52 -2.22 11.02 12.09
CA LYS A 52 -3.53 11.33 11.50
C LYS A 52 -4.23 10.08 10.95
N ASN A 53 -3.51 9.25 10.19
CA ASN A 53 -4.07 8.06 9.55
C ASN A 53 -4.54 7.01 10.55
N TYR A 54 -3.85 6.88 11.68
CA TYR A 54 -4.22 5.95 12.74
C TYR A 54 -5.14 6.58 13.79
N GLY A 55 -5.65 7.80 13.56
CA GLY A 55 -6.55 8.49 14.50
C GLY A 55 -5.89 8.84 15.85
N ILE A 56 -4.57 8.94 15.89
CA ILE A 56 -3.80 9.18 17.11
C ILE A 56 -3.77 10.66 17.42
N LYS A 57 -4.40 11.04 18.53
CA LYS A 57 -4.31 12.41 19.07
C LYS A 57 -2.93 12.60 19.72
N VAL A 58 -2.20 13.61 19.27
CA VAL A 58 -0.87 13.94 19.78
C VAL A 58 -0.96 15.13 20.72
N THR A 59 -0.35 15.00 21.90
CA THR A 59 -0.31 16.01 22.95
C THR A 59 1.12 16.38 23.25
N SER A 60 1.38 17.66 23.55
CA SER A 60 2.69 18.13 23.98
C SER A 60 3.06 17.50 25.33
N HIS A 61 4.32 17.08 25.47
CA HIS A 61 4.89 16.68 26.75
C HIS A 61 5.53 17.85 27.50
N GLU A 62 5.69 19.01 26.85
CA GLU A 62 6.16 20.23 27.53
C GLU A 62 5.03 20.82 28.37
N PHE A 63 5.29 20.95 29.68
CA PHE A 63 4.49 21.74 30.59
C PHE A 63 4.73 23.23 30.30
N VAL A 64 3.72 23.90 29.76
CA VAL A 64 3.73 25.36 29.61
C VAL A 64 3.13 25.96 30.88
N PHE A 65 3.89 26.80 31.57
CA PHE A 65 3.46 27.49 32.81
C PHE A 65 2.60 28.74 32.54
N ASP A 66 2.35 29.05 31.28
CA ASP A 66 1.68 30.27 30.80
C ASP A 66 0.43 29.89 29.99
N ASP A 67 -0.75 30.19 30.53
CA ASP A 67 -2.05 29.69 30.04
C ASP A 67 -2.43 30.17 28.62
N GLU A 68 -1.69 31.14 28.06
CA GLU A 68 -2.02 31.76 26.78
C GLU A 68 -1.29 31.16 25.56
N GLN A 69 -0.34 30.24 25.75
CA GLN A 69 0.42 29.66 24.63
C GLN A 69 0.13 28.17 24.42
N VAL A 70 -0.42 27.82 23.26
CA VAL A 70 -0.54 26.43 22.82
C VAL A 70 0.86 25.90 22.49
N PRO A 71 1.38 24.88 23.21
CA PRO A 71 2.71 24.35 22.96
C PRO A 71 2.84 23.78 21.56
N LYS A 72 3.94 24.09 20.89
CA LYS A 72 4.23 23.58 19.55
C LYS A 72 4.67 22.12 19.63
N LEU A 73 3.92 21.23 18.96
CA LEU A 73 4.23 19.80 18.94
C LEU A 73 5.59 19.51 18.29
N THR A 74 6.41 18.75 18.98
CA THR A 74 7.77 18.33 18.58
C THR A 74 7.76 16.95 17.93
N ILE A 75 8.87 16.58 17.27
CA ILE A 75 9.05 15.22 16.73
C ILE A 75 8.87 14.16 17.82
N ASP A 76 9.39 14.42 19.03
CA ASP A 76 9.34 13.45 20.12
C ASP A 76 7.90 13.27 20.64
N ASP A 77 7.05 14.30 20.62
CA ASP A 77 5.62 14.17 20.96
C ASP A 77 4.93 13.18 20.03
N TYR A 78 5.15 13.30 18.72
CA TYR A 78 4.60 12.35 17.74
C TYR A 78 5.16 10.94 17.95
N ILE A 79 6.46 10.79 18.19
CA ILE A 79 7.07 9.47 18.42
C ILE A 79 6.49 8.81 19.66
N ILE A 80 6.33 9.55 20.77
CA ILE A 80 5.77 9.02 22.01
C ILE A 80 4.32 8.60 21.82
N SER A 81 3.49 9.45 21.20
CA SER A 81 2.09 9.15 20.94
C SER A 81 1.93 7.95 20.00
N ILE A 82 2.69 7.88 18.91
CA ILE A 82 2.60 6.76 17.95
C ILE A 82 3.08 5.45 18.58
N ARG A 83 4.22 5.46 19.29
CA ARG A 83 4.77 4.28 19.96
C ARG A 83 3.81 3.67 20.99
N SER A 84 3.03 4.52 21.65
CA SER A 84 2.09 4.12 22.71
C SER A 84 0.78 3.55 22.14
N ASN A 85 0.43 3.90 20.90
CA ASN A 85 -0.83 3.49 20.26
C ASN A 85 -0.66 2.39 19.22
N LEU A 86 0.51 2.25 18.58
CA LEU A 86 0.75 1.26 17.53
C LEU A 86 1.72 0.17 17.97
N SER A 87 1.49 -1.05 17.50
CA SER A 87 2.39 -2.19 17.60
C SER A 87 3.68 -1.95 16.80
N TYR A 88 4.72 -2.74 17.09
CA TYR A 88 5.99 -2.63 16.37
C TYR A 88 5.82 -3.07 14.91
N GLU A 89 4.97 -4.05 14.66
CA GLU A 89 4.64 -4.56 13.33
C GLU A 89 3.92 -3.51 12.49
N GLU A 90 2.92 -2.81 13.03
CA GLU A 90 2.26 -1.69 12.34
C GLU A 90 3.25 -0.58 11.97
N ILE A 91 4.19 -0.28 12.87
CA ILE A 91 5.24 0.73 12.62
C ILE A 91 6.16 0.26 11.49
N ILE A 92 6.60 -1.00 11.50
CA ILE A 92 7.46 -1.57 10.45
C ILE A 92 6.72 -1.68 9.12
N ASN A 93 5.45 -2.07 9.13
CA ASN A 93 4.62 -2.14 7.92
C ASN A 93 4.42 -0.76 7.32
N TYR A 94 4.19 0.26 8.16
CA TYR A 94 4.15 1.65 7.71
C TYR A 94 5.48 2.09 7.09
N LEU A 95 6.62 1.76 7.71
CA LEU A 95 7.96 2.08 7.20
C LEU A 95 8.25 1.38 5.87
N LYS A 96 7.89 0.10 5.75
CA LYS A 96 7.98 -0.67 4.49
C LYS A 96 7.13 -0.06 3.39
N LYS A 97 5.87 0.31 3.69
CA LYS A 97 4.96 1.02 2.77
C LYS A 97 5.53 2.36 2.31
N ARG A 98 6.36 3.00 3.14
CA ARG A 98 7.07 4.26 2.81
C ARG A 98 8.49 4.05 2.28
N LYS A 99 8.90 2.80 2.01
CA LYS A 99 10.23 2.41 1.54
C LYS A 99 11.38 3.00 2.38
N VAL A 100 11.11 3.24 3.66
CA VAL A 100 12.16 3.59 4.61
C VAL A 100 12.94 2.32 4.87
N ASN A 101 14.27 2.38 4.72
CA ASN A 101 15.12 1.22 4.97
C ASN A 101 14.88 0.74 6.40
N VAL A 102 14.56 -0.53 6.58
CA VAL A 102 14.31 -1.22 7.86
C VAL A 102 15.05 -2.57 7.95
N SER A 103 15.99 -2.86 7.04
CA SER A 103 16.62 -4.18 6.94
C SER A 103 17.42 -4.53 8.20
N ASP A 104 18.08 -3.56 8.81
CA ASP A 104 18.81 -3.67 10.07
C ASP A 104 17.87 -3.89 11.28
N LEU A 105 16.67 -3.31 11.26
CA LEU A 105 15.66 -3.48 12.32
C LEU A 105 15.00 -4.87 12.32
N ILE A 106 14.90 -5.50 11.14
CA ILE A 106 14.35 -6.86 10.96
C ILE A 106 15.39 -7.92 11.31
N SER A 107 16.67 -7.61 11.12
CA SER A 107 17.79 -8.50 11.43
C SER A 107 17.95 -8.70 12.95
N GLU A 108 17.75 -7.65 13.74
CA GLU A 108 17.78 -7.68 15.21
C GLU A 108 16.62 -8.52 15.80
N SER A 109 15.40 -8.42 15.26
CA SER A 109 14.24 -9.22 15.72
C SER A 109 14.36 -10.72 15.41
N ASN A 110 14.99 -11.06 14.27
CA ASN A 110 15.20 -12.46 13.87
C ASN A 110 16.34 -13.14 14.65
N GLN A 111 17.33 -12.39 15.12
CA GLN A 111 18.37 -12.91 16.01
C GLN A 111 17.82 -13.23 17.41
N ASN A 112 16.91 -12.40 17.94
CA ASN A 112 16.23 -12.67 19.21
C ASN A 112 15.29 -13.88 19.12
N ASN A 113 14.61 -14.09 17.98
CA ASN A 113 13.79 -15.28 17.76
C ASN A 113 14.63 -16.56 17.56
N LYS A 114 15.83 -16.47 16.96
CA LYS A 114 16.74 -17.63 16.84
C LYS A 114 17.28 -18.11 18.19
N ALA A 115 17.44 -17.23 19.18
CA ALA A 115 17.81 -17.63 20.54
C ALA A 115 16.70 -18.40 21.29
N ILE A 116 15.43 -18.18 20.91
CA ILE A 116 14.27 -18.88 21.50
C ILE A 116 14.05 -20.24 20.82
N VAL A 117 14.25 -20.33 19.50
CA VAL A 117 14.00 -21.54 18.71
C VAL A 117 15.10 -22.60 18.89
N SER A 118 16.31 -22.24 19.34
CA SER A 118 17.39 -23.21 19.61
C SER A 118 17.13 -24.14 20.80
N ASN A 119 16.08 -23.93 21.60
CA ASN A 119 15.70 -24.81 22.71
C ASN A 119 14.55 -25.78 22.40
N VAL A 120 13.96 -25.74 21.20
CA VAL A 120 12.89 -26.67 20.81
C VAL A 120 13.31 -27.42 19.55
N SER A 121 14.27 -28.30 19.75
CA SER A 121 14.70 -29.28 18.76
C SER A 121 13.63 -30.36 18.60
N GLN A 122 13.37 -30.72 17.34
CA GLN A 122 12.71 -31.95 16.86
C GLN A 122 11.21 -32.11 17.14
N ASN A 123 10.37 -31.75 16.16
CA ASN A 123 9.61 -32.73 15.38
C ASN A 123 8.70 -32.07 14.32
N ASN A 124 8.73 -32.65 13.12
CA ASN A 124 7.77 -32.58 12.01
C ASN A 124 7.39 -31.21 11.43
N ARG A 125 7.98 -30.92 10.26
CA ARG A 125 7.47 -29.99 9.24
C ARG A 125 6.03 -30.33 8.86
N PRO A 126 5.20 -29.29 8.67
CA PRO A 126 4.49 -29.10 7.41
C PRO A 126 5.07 -27.88 6.68
N GLN A 127 5.13 -27.96 5.36
CA GLN A 127 5.28 -26.77 4.52
C GLN A 127 4.05 -25.89 4.76
N THR A 128 4.24 -24.75 5.41
CA THR A 128 3.22 -23.70 5.45
C THR A 128 3.66 -22.66 4.43
N GLU A 129 2.96 -22.65 3.30
CA GLU A 129 2.94 -21.52 2.39
C GLU A 129 2.67 -20.26 3.23
N ILE A 130 3.59 -19.30 3.18
CA ILE A 130 3.38 -18.00 3.81
C ILE A 130 2.40 -17.28 2.90
N SER A 131 1.11 -17.47 3.14
CA SER A 131 0.06 -16.58 2.67
C SER A 131 0.31 -15.22 3.31
N THR A 132 0.96 -14.32 2.59
CA THR A 132 0.87 -12.89 2.85
C THR A 132 -0.60 -12.52 2.77
N GLU A 133 -1.27 -12.38 3.92
CA GLU A 133 -2.60 -11.79 4.01
C GLU A 133 -2.51 -10.39 3.39
N LEU A 134 -3.06 -10.26 2.18
CA LEU A 134 -3.23 -8.97 1.51
C LEU A 134 -4.21 -8.16 2.35
N SER A 135 -3.98 -6.85 2.46
CA SER A 135 -5.00 -5.98 3.05
C SER A 135 -6.28 -6.04 2.20
N SER A 136 -7.45 -5.92 2.83
CA SER A 136 -8.76 -5.98 2.14
C SER A 136 -8.84 -5.11 0.88
N ASP A 137 -8.12 -3.99 0.89
CA ASP A 137 -8.12 -3.00 -0.18
C ASP A 137 -7.25 -3.44 -1.38
N GLU A 138 -6.11 -4.10 -1.12
CA GLU A 138 -5.24 -4.68 -2.16
C GLU A 138 -5.86 -5.94 -2.79
N GLU A 139 -6.59 -6.74 -1.99
CA GLU A 139 -7.34 -7.90 -2.49
C GLU A 139 -8.39 -7.50 -3.52
N ILE A 140 -9.03 -6.34 -3.32
CA ILE A 140 -10.07 -5.84 -4.22
C ILE A 140 -9.47 -5.35 -5.53
N LEU A 141 -8.36 -4.59 -5.48
CA LEU A 141 -7.65 -4.20 -6.70
C LEU A 141 -7.23 -5.45 -7.49
N TYR A 142 -6.64 -6.43 -6.81
CA TYR A 142 -6.22 -7.68 -7.42
C TYR A 142 -7.41 -8.44 -8.04
N SER A 143 -8.54 -8.53 -7.33
CA SER A 143 -9.76 -9.14 -7.85
C SER A 143 -10.24 -8.48 -9.13
N VAL A 144 -10.29 -7.14 -9.18
CA VAL A 144 -10.67 -6.38 -10.39
C VAL A 144 -9.71 -6.68 -11.54
N LEU A 145 -8.40 -6.67 -11.30
CA LEU A 145 -7.40 -6.95 -12.33
C LEU A 145 -7.47 -8.40 -12.84
N CYS A 146 -7.72 -9.37 -11.95
CA CYS A 146 -7.95 -10.76 -12.34
C CYS A 146 -9.18 -10.90 -13.23
N THR A 147 -10.31 -10.28 -12.87
CA THR A 147 -11.51 -10.28 -13.70
C THR A 147 -11.24 -9.69 -15.08
N ILE A 148 -10.55 -8.54 -15.15
CA ILE A 148 -10.18 -7.94 -16.44
C ILE A 148 -9.31 -8.90 -17.24
N SER A 149 -8.27 -9.49 -16.64
CA SER A 149 -7.37 -10.41 -17.33
C SER A 149 -8.05 -11.68 -17.85
N GLN A 150 -9.11 -12.14 -17.18
CA GLN A 150 -9.81 -13.38 -17.53
C GLN A 150 -10.94 -13.17 -18.54
N GLU A 151 -11.68 -12.06 -18.40
CA GLU A 151 -12.93 -11.84 -19.13
C GLU A 151 -12.77 -10.85 -20.30
N PHE A 152 -11.63 -10.16 -20.41
CA PHE A 152 -11.39 -9.25 -21.52
C PHE A 152 -11.20 -10.01 -22.83
N ASP A 153 -12.07 -9.73 -23.81
CA ASP A 153 -11.99 -10.31 -25.15
C ASP A 153 -10.85 -9.69 -25.97
N ASN A 154 -9.71 -10.37 -26.01
CA ASN A 154 -8.52 -9.96 -26.77
C ASN A 154 -8.70 -9.98 -28.30
N SER A 155 -9.80 -10.56 -28.81
CA SER A 155 -10.15 -10.53 -30.23
C SER A 155 -10.74 -9.18 -30.66
N LEU A 156 -11.20 -8.36 -29.70
CA LEU A 156 -11.73 -7.03 -29.95
C LEU A 156 -10.67 -6.12 -30.58
N LYS A 157 -11.08 -5.41 -31.64
CA LYS A 157 -10.25 -4.41 -32.30
C LYS A 157 -10.72 -3.02 -31.96
N VAL A 158 -9.92 -2.28 -31.21
CA VAL A 158 -10.22 -0.90 -30.78
C VAL A 158 -9.59 0.12 -31.73
N ILE A 159 -10.17 1.32 -31.84
CA ILE A 159 -9.60 2.43 -32.64
C ILE A 159 -8.58 3.21 -31.80
N ASP A 160 -8.95 3.53 -30.57
CA ASP A 160 -8.23 4.43 -29.67
C ASP A 160 -8.54 4.10 -28.21
N GLU A 161 -7.89 4.82 -27.30
CA GLU A 161 -8.01 4.63 -25.85
C GLU A 161 -9.45 4.85 -25.36
N TYR A 162 -10.19 5.75 -25.99
CA TYR A 162 -11.60 5.98 -25.66
C TYR A 162 -12.49 4.77 -25.97
N GLU A 163 -12.26 4.10 -27.11
CA GLU A 163 -12.97 2.86 -27.43
C GLU A 163 -12.55 1.71 -26.49
N PHE A 164 -11.27 1.62 -26.16
CA PHE A 164 -10.77 0.66 -25.16
C PHE A 164 -11.42 0.87 -23.79
N GLU A 165 -11.46 2.11 -23.31
CA GLU A 165 -12.14 2.52 -22.09
C GLU A 165 -13.63 2.16 -22.11
N SER A 166 -14.32 2.41 -23.23
CA SER A 166 -15.74 2.08 -23.36
C SER A 166 -16.01 0.58 -23.27
N HIS A 167 -15.17 -0.26 -23.88
CA HIS A 167 -15.32 -1.72 -23.78
C HIS A 167 -15.02 -2.21 -22.37
N LEU A 168 -13.94 -1.73 -21.76
CA LEU A 168 -13.56 -2.14 -20.42
C LEU A 168 -14.58 -1.70 -19.37
N SER A 169 -15.09 -0.47 -19.47
CA SER A 169 -16.17 0.04 -18.62
C SER A 169 -17.44 -0.83 -18.76
N SER A 170 -17.76 -1.28 -19.98
CA SER A 170 -18.92 -2.15 -20.22
C SER A 170 -18.77 -3.51 -19.55
N LEU A 171 -17.59 -4.13 -19.65
CA LEU A 171 -17.24 -5.36 -18.95
C LEU A 171 -17.41 -5.20 -17.43
N LEU A 172 -16.78 -4.16 -16.87
CA LEU A 172 -16.79 -3.90 -15.43
C LEU A 172 -18.21 -3.62 -14.92
N ASN A 173 -19.02 -2.88 -15.68
CA ASN A 173 -20.40 -2.62 -15.31
C ASN A 173 -21.27 -3.89 -15.35
N PHE A 174 -21.03 -4.78 -16.32
CA PHE A 174 -21.70 -6.07 -16.38
C PHE A 174 -21.35 -6.96 -15.16
N THR A 175 -20.08 -7.03 -14.79
CA THR A 175 -19.61 -7.88 -13.69
C THR A 175 -19.93 -7.31 -12.31
N TYR A 176 -19.66 -6.01 -12.09
CA TYR A 176 -19.71 -5.40 -10.75
C TYR A 176 -20.93 -4.51 -10.52
N GLY A 177 -21.57 -3.98 -11.57
CA GLY A 177 -22.67 -3.02 -11.44
C GLY A 177 -23.88 -3.55 -10.67
N LYS A 178 -24.16 -4.86 -10.75
CA LYS A 178 -25.23 -5.51 -9.98
C LYS A 178 -24.90 -5.70 -8.49
N ASN A 179 -23.63 -5.57 -8.13
CA ASN A 179 -23.11 -5.81 -6.77
C ASN A 179 -22.88 -4.50 -6.00
N GLY A 180 -23.55 -3.41 -6.39
CA GLY A 180 -23.47 -2.11 -5.71
C GLY A 180 -22.20 -1.31 -6.01
N TRP A 181 -21.46 -1.68 -7.05
CA TRP A 181 -20.36 -0.86 -7.57
C TRP A 181 -20.87 0.11 -8.63
N ASN A 182 -20.45 1.36 -8.53
CA ASN A 182 -20.64 2.37 -9.56
C ASN A 182 -19.38 2.48 -10.40
N ILE A 183 -19.53 2.43 -11.71
CA ILE A 183 -18.43 2.55 -12.67
C ILE A 183 -18.55 3.91 -13.34
N HIS A 184 -17.55 4.76 -13.11
CA HIS A 184 -17.45 6.10 -13.65
C HIS A 184 -16.33 6.18 -14.67
N ARG A 185 -16.58 6.92 -15.74
CA ARG A 185 -15.61 7.19 -16.81
C ARG A 185 -15.12 8.63 -16.72
N GLN A 186 -13.84 8.86 -17.01
CA GLN A 186 -13.25 10.20 -17.14
C GLN A 186 -13.49 11.07 -15.87
N VAL A 187 -13.15 10.52 -14.71
CA VAL A 187 -13.36 11.15 -13.39
C VAL A 187 -12.29 12.18 -13.11
N GLU A 188 -12.70 13.39 -12.74
CA GLU A 188 -11.79 14.47 -12.42
C GLU A 188 -10.93 14.16 -11.18
N CYS A 189 -9.64 14.42 -11.29
CA CYS A 189 -8.64 14.12 -10.28
C CYS A 189 -7.72 15.34 -10.09
N GLY A 190 -7.45 15.70 -8.83
CA GLY A 190 -6.55 16.80 -8.51
C GLY A 190 -7.10 18.19 -8.85
N GLN A 191 -6.19 19.16 -9.03
CA GLN A 191 -6.52 20.59 -9.18
C GLN A 191 -6.41 21.11 -10.62
N PHE A 192 -5.97 20.27 -11.57
CA PHE A 192 -5.60 20.70 -12.93
C PHE A 192 -6.53 20.14 -14.02
N ASN A 193 -7.77 19.78 -13.66
CA ASN A 193 -8.72 19.10 -14.56
C ASN A 193 -8.17 17.80 -15.17
N ASP A 194 -7.23 17.15 -14.48
CA ASP A 194 -6.77 15.82 -14.89
C ASP A 194 -7.93 14.83 -14.72
N LYS A 195 -7.95 13.78 -15.54
CA LYS A 195 -9.02 12.78 -15.52
C LYS A 195 -8.44 11.38 -15.47
N ILE A 196 -9.01 10.57 -14.60
CA ILE A 196 -8.78 9.13 -14.54
C ILE A 196 -9.78 8.46 -15.47
N ASP A 197 -9.29 7.54 -16.30
CA ASP A 197 -10.11 6.89 -17.32
C ASP A 197 -11.30 6.13 -16.72
N ILE A 198 -11.08 5.27 -15.73
CA ILE A 198 -12.16 4.54 -15.06
C ILE A 198 -11.98 4.56 -13.55
N VAL A 199 -13.05 4.85 -12.81
CA VAL A 199 -13.11 4.67 -11.36
C VAL A 199 -14.28 3.75 -11.02
N LEU A 200 -14.00 2.72 -10.23
CA LEU A 200 -15.00 1.85 -9.64
C LEU A 200 -15.12 2.20 -8.17
N GLU A 201 -16.32 2.48 -7.70
CA GLU A 201 -16.56 2.84 -6.31
C GLU A 201 -17.75 2.08 -5.73
N ASN A 202 -17.66 1.73 -4.45
CA ASN A 202 -18.80 1.34 -3.64
C ASN A 202 -18.71 2.04 -2.28
N HIS A 203 -19.57 1.68 -1.33
CA HIS A 203 -19.61 2.33 -0.01
C HIS A 203 -18.34 2.19 0.84
N ILE A 204 -17.44 1.27 0.48
CA ILE A 204 -16.27 0.90 1.28
C ILE A 204 -14.97 1.13 0.49
N ASN A 205 -14.98 0.88 -0.81
CA ASN A 205 -13.79 0.76 -1.63
C ASN A 205 -13.86 1.62 -2.88
N THR A 206 -12.69 2.06 -3.32
CA THR A 206 -12.49 2.77 -4.58
C THR A 206 -11.29 2.18 -5.30
N VAL A 207 -11.46 1.88 -6.59
CA VAL A 207 -10.41 1.39 -7.49
C VAL A 207 -10.33 2.32 -8.70
N ALA A 208 -9.13 2.77 -9.03
CA ALA A 208 -8.88 3.63 -10.18
C ALA A 208 -8.09 2.87 -11.25
N LEU A 209 -8.47 3.03 -12.51
CA LEU A 209 -7.78 2.44 -13.65
C LEU A 209 -7.42 3.56 -14.63
N GLU A 210 -6.14 3.67 -14.93
CA GLU A 210 -5.62 4.45 -16.04
C GLU A 210 -5.39 3.54 -17.23
N LEU A 211 -5.77 3.95 -18.44
CA LEU A 211 -5.70 3.13 -19.63
C LEU A 211 -4.71 3.71 -20.64
N LYS A 212 -3.94 2.82 -21.27
CA LYS A 212 -3.05 3.20 -22.38
C LYS A 212 -3.05 2.16 -23.49
N ILE A 213 -2.85 2.61 -24.72
CA ILE A 213 -2.46 1.72 -25.82
C ILE A 213 -0.93 1.63 -25.87
N GLY A 214 -0.41 0.41 -25.82
CA GLY A 214 1.01 0.03 -25.92
C GLY A 214 1.60 0.24 -27.31
N ASN A 215 1.47 1.43 -27.88
CA ASN A 215 1.94 1.75 -29.23
C ASN A 215 3.43 2.09 -29.30
N SER A 216 4.01 2.57 -28.20
CA SER A 216 5.39 3.03 -28.10
C SER A 216 5.85 3.09 -26.65
N LYS A 217 7.12 2.77 -26.40
CA LYS A 217 7.75 2.81 -25.07
C LYS A 217 7.68 4.19 -24.43
N THR A 218 7.89 5.24 -25.23
CA THR A 218 7.83 6.63 -24.76
C THR A 218 6.44 7.00 -24.27
N HIS A 219 5.39 6.59 -24.98
CA HIS A 219 4.03 6.88 -24.57
C HIS A 219 3.70 6.26 -23.21
N ILE A 220 4.02 4.98 -23.03
CA ILE A 220 3.81 4.28 -21.75
C ILE A 220 4.64 4.91 -20.62
N ARG A 221 5.90 5.27 -20.88
CA ARG A 221 6.76 5.91 -19.88
C ARG A 221 6.22 7.26 -19.40
N ASN A 222 5.63 8.05 -20.30
CA ASN A 222 5.07 9.35 -19.97
C ASN A 222 3.91 9.27 -18.96
N SER A 223 3.25 8.11 -18.86
CA SER A 223 2.18 7.88 -17.87
C SER A 223 2.68 7.92 -16.42
N LEU A 224 3.99 7.74 -16.15
CA LEU A 224 4.54 7.75 -14.80
C LEU A 224 4.21 9.03 -14.02
N GLY A 225 4.33 10.19 -14.66
CA GLY A 225 4.07 11.47 -14.00
C GLY A 225 2.61 11.64 -13.60
N GLN A 226 1.69 11.20 -14.47
CA GLN A 226 0.24 11.21 -14.23
C GLN A 226 -0.10 10.24 -13.10
N LEU A 227 0.36 8.99 -13.20
CA LEU A 227 0.12 7.94 -12.22
C LEU A 227 0.67 8.29 -10.83
N HIS A 228 1.85 8.92 -10.76
CA HIS A 228 2.39 9.42 -9.49
C HIS A 228 1.50 10.49 -8.85
N THR A 229 0.78 11.28 -9.65
CA THR A 229 -0.18 12.26 -9.13
C THR A 229 -1.47 11.58 -8.70
N TYR A 230 -1.99 10.67 -9.52
CA TYR A 230 -3.24 9.95 -9.24
C TYR A 230 -3.14 9.04 -8.02
N ALA A 231 -2.00 8.38 -7.80
CA ALA A 231 -1.74 7.54 -6.63
C ALA A 231 -1.83 8.30 -5.29
N LYS A 232 -1.77 9.64 -5.30
CA LYS A 232 -1.99 10.46 -4.11
C LYS A 232 -3.48 10.56 -3.73
N HIS A 233 -4.36 10.39 -4.71
CA HIS A 233 -5.81 10.49 -4.58
C HIS A 233 -6.47 9.10 -4.51
N TYR A 234 -5.92 8.13 -5.23
CA TYR A 234 -6.44 6.78 -5.35
C TYR A 234 -5.38 5.76 -4.93
N PRO A 235 -5.44 5.22 -3.69
CA PRO A 235 -4.47 4.24 -3.20
C PRO A 235 -4.49 2.93 -3.99
N ASN A 236 -5.65 2.55 -4.52
CA ASN A 236 -5.85 1.34 -5.32
C ASN A 236 -5.93 1.72 -6.79
N ILE A 237 -4.81 2.16 -7.36
CA ILE A 237 -4.71 2.53 -8.77
C ILE A 237 -3.91 1.50 -9.56
N SER A 238 -4.36 1.19 -10.77
CA SER A 238 -3.61 0.39 -11.73
C SER A 238 -3.52 1.09 -13.06
N LEU A 239 -2.39 0.90 -13.74
CA LEU A 239 -2.30 1.12 -15.17
C LEU A 239 -2.70 -0.16 -15.89
N VAL A 240 -3.62 -0.07 -16.85
CA VAL A 240 -3.98 -1.16 -17.75
C VAL A 240 -3.54 -0.79 -19.16
N VAL A 241 -2.63 -1.58 -19.72
CA VAL A 241 -2.07 -1.36 -21.06
C VAL A 241 -2.64 -2.38 -22.02
N LEU A 242 -3.24 -1.91 -23.11
CA LEU A 242 -3.54 -2.75 -24.26
C LEU A 242 -2.30 -2.83 -25.16
N ASP A 243 -1.52 -3.91 -25.05
CA ASP A 243 -0.35 -4.15 -25.88
C ASP A 243 -0.74 -4.66 -27.27
N ILE A 244 -0.24 -3.97 -28.28
CA ILE A 244 -0.55 -4.23 -29.70
C ILE A 244 0.64 -4.91 -30.41
N GLY A 245 1.53 -5.53 -29.64
CA GLY A 245 2.70 -6.26 -30.13
C GLY A 245 3.86 -5.38 -30.60
N LYS A 246 3.91 -4.11 -30.17
CA LYS A 246 4.99 -3.17 -30.56
C LYS A 246 6.06 -2.98 -29.48
N ILE A 247 5.78 -3.42 -28.27
CA ILE A 247 6.65 -3.24 -27.11
C ILE A 247 7.07 -4.64 -26.65
N ASN A 248 8.34 -4.80 -26.27
CA ASN A 248 8.84 -6.09 -25.77
C ASN A 248 8.44 -6.29 -24.30
N SER A 249 8.21 -7.55 -23.91
CA SER A 249 7.86 -7.93 -22.54
C SER A 249 8.87 -7.45 -21.49
N GLU A 250 10.17 -7.46 -21.83
CA GLU A 250 11.24 -6.96 -20.95
C GLU A 250 11.05 -5.49 -20.55
N PHE A 251 10.52 -4.64 -21.45
CA PHE A 251 10.19 -3.26 -21.11
C PHE A 251 9.08 -3.20 -20.06
N TYR A 252 8.02 -4.00 -20.20
CA TYR A 252 6.92 -4.01 -19.23
C TYR A 252 7.40 -4.51 -17.86
N ASN A 253 8.27 -5.53 -17.81
CA ASN A 253 8.86 -6.01 -16.55
C ASN A 253 9.67 -4.92 -15.84
N GLN A 254 10.48 -4.15 -16.58
CA GLN A 254 11.22 -3.04 -15.98
C GLN A 254 10.29 -1.90 -15.56
N PHE A 255 9.28 -1.61 -16.37
CA PHE A 255 8.33 -0.55 -16.11
C PHE A 255 7.42 -0.83 -14.92
N GLU A 256 7.04 -2.10 -14.71
CA GLU A 256 6.32 -2.57 -13.54
C GLU A 256 7.09 -2.29 -12.24
N GLN A 257 8.41 -2.50 -12.24
CA GLN A 257 9.25 -2.18 -11.07
C GLN A 257 9.21 -0.67 -10.75
N ASP A 258 9.22 0.18 -11.78
CA ASP A 258 9.11 1.63 -11.62
C ASP A 258 7.74 2.01 -11.05
N LEU A 259 6.64 1.43 -11.56
CA LEU A 259 5.27 1.66 -11.10
C LEU A 259 5.03 1.19 -9.66
N ASN A 260 5.55 0.01 -9.31
CA ASN A 260 5.51 -0.54 -7.95
C ASN A 260 6.23 0.38 -6.95
N SER A 261 7.10 1.29 -7.40
CA SER A 261 7.68 2.31 -6.54
C SER A 261 6.72 3.40 -6.08
N PHE A 262 5.62 3.58 -6.81
CA PHE A 262 4.57 4.55 -6.55
C PHE A 262 3.29 3.92 -6.02
N GLY A 263 3.27 2.59 -5.80
CA GLY A 263 2.08 1.86 -5.37
C GLY A 263 1.02 1.71 -6.48
N VAL A 264 1.48 1.65 -7.73
CA VAL A 264 0.61 1.48 -8.91
C VAL A 264 0.84 0.09 -9.48
N SER A 265 -0.22 -0.70 -9.65
CA SER A 265 -0.14 -2.00 -10.31
C SER A 265 -0.12 -1.84 -11.83
N LEU A 266 0.45 -2.83 -12.54
CA LEU A 266 0.44 -2.90 -14.00
C LEU A 266 -0.32 -4.15 -14.44
N LEU A 267 -1.29 -3.98 -15.34
CA LEU A 267 -1.90 -5.07 -16.09
C LEU A 267 -1.64 -4.85 -17.58
N VAL A 268 -1.06 -5.84 -18.26
CA VAL A 268 -0.85 -5.81 -19.71
C VAL A 268 -1.80 -6.81 -20.35
N LEU A 269 -2.67 -6.31 -21.22
CA LEU A 269 -3.62 -7.09 -22.01
C LEU A 269 -3.15 -7.16 -23.45
N GLU A 270 -3.25 -8.32 -24.07
CA GLU A 270 -3.05 -8.44 -25.51
C GLU A 270 -4.24 -7.83 -26.26
N GLY A 271 -3.96 -7.10 -27.35
CA GLY A 271 -5.02 -6.50 -28.15
C GLY A 271 -4.60 -6.07 -29.54
N ASN A 272 -5.59 -5.58 -30.29
CA ASN A 272 -5.43 -5.21 -31.69
C ASN A 272 -6.06 -3.86 -32.00
N LEU A 273 -5.44 -3.10 -32.91
CA LEU A 273 -6.03 -1.87 -33.43
C LEU A 273 -6.74 -2.08 -34.77
N ARG A 274 -7.91 -1.47 -34.94
CA ARG A 274 -8.52 -1.28 -36.28
C ARG A 274 -8.19 0.10 -36.83
N LYS A 275 -8.02 0.20 -38.15
CA LYS A 275 -7.76 1.48 -38.82
C LYS A 275 -8.98 2.40 -38.69
N LYS A 276 -8.75 3.65 -38.30
CA LYS A 276 -9.77 4.70 -38.35
C LYS A 276 -10.17 4.91 -39.81
N ARG A 277 -11.46 4.84 -40.14
CA ARG A 277 -11.95 5.22 -41.47
C ARG A 277 -11.61 6.69 -41.70
N ASN A 278 -10.79 6.99 -42.71
CA ASN A 278 -10.44 8.38 -43.06
C ASN A 278 -11.73 9.16 -43.37
N LYS A 279 -12.11 10.11 -42.52
CA LYS A 279 -13.07 11.15 -42.90
C LYS A 279 -12.34 12.11 -43.83
N THR A 280 -12.81 12.24 -45.06
CA THR A 280 -12.35 13.26 -46.01
C THR A 280 -12.51 14.63 -45.34
N LYS A 281 -11.41 15.30 -44.99
CA LYS A 281 -11.45 16.65 -44.45
C LYS A 281 -11.75 17.60 -45.60
N THR A 282 -13.00 18.01 -45.75
CA THR A 282 -13.35 19.19 -46.56
C THR A 282 -12.88 20.43 -45.80
N ALA A 283 -11.81 21.05 -46.30
CA ALA A 283 -11.36 22.35 -45.81
C ALA A 283 -12.33 23.42 -46.31
N THR A 284 -13.14 24.00 -45.43
CA THR A 284 -13.90 25.21 -45.74
C THR A 284 -13.00 26.41 -45.47
N VAL A 285 -12.42 26.98 -46.53
CA VAL A 285 -11.74 28.28 -46.45
C VAL A 285 -12.81 29.35 -46.28
N LYS A 286 -12.79 30.08 -45.15
CA LYS A 286 -13.59 31.29 -44.94
C LYS A 286 -12.68 32.49 -45.20
N PHE A 287 -13.06 33.34 -46.14
CA PHE A 287 -12.43 34.65 -46.33
C PHE A 287 -13.07 35.65 -45.35
N SER A 288 -12.22 36.43 -44.68
CA SER A 288 -12.57 37.58 -43.85
C SER A 288 -12.86 38.80 -44.71
#